data_AF-A0A917MWV1-F1
#
_entry.id   AF-A0A917MWV1-F1
#
_cell.length_a   1.000
_cell.length_b   1.000
_cell.length_c   1.000
_cell.angle_alpha   90.00
_cell.angle_beta   90.00
_cell.angle_gamma   90.00
#
_symmetry.space_group_name_H-M   'P 1'
#
loop_
_entity.id
_entity.type
_entity.pdbx_description
1 polymer ?
#
loop_
_entity_poly.entity_id
_entity_poly.type
_entity_poly.pdbx_seq_one_letter_code
_entity_poly.pdbx_strand_id
1 'polypeptide(L)'
;MQDGTMAEIRCFAGNYAPKYWALCAGQTMNLSTNQALFALLGTVYGGNGSTNFKLPDLRGRIPVGTGTSQSLGLTFTLGQIGGEENHTLITSEMPQHTHAVAVTQGTGSPAVSITLNGSSSSGNTTNPANALSATDDSSGNIVFFAPSGSTKVAMAPNSVTVSNLVSGVPGVTIGTAGATQAHSNLQPLAVLNYIICVQGVFPSRN
;
A
#
# COMPACT_ATOMS: atom_id res chain seq x y z
N MET A 1 -27.37 35.75 -35.92
CA MET A 1 -26.67 34.53 -36.36
C MET A 1 -26.64 33.59 -35.15
N GLN A 2 -26.88 32.29 -35.31
CA GLN A 2 -26.79 31.34 -34.19
C GLN A 2 -25.34 30.89 -34.07
N ASP A 3 -24.75 30.98 -32.87
CA ASP A 3 -23.28 30.94 -32.65
C ASP A 3 -22.63 29.53 -32.66
N GLY A 4 -23.43 28.46 -32.79
CA GLY A 4 -22.91 27.08 -32.75
C GLY A 4 -23.89 26.03 -33.26
N THR A 5 -23.39 24.80 -33.37
CA THR A 5 -24.20 23.62 -33.70
C THR A 5 -24.92 23.15 -32.44
N MET A 6 -26.21 22.82 -32.54
CA MET A 6 -26.98 22.35 -31.38
C MET A 6 -26.38 21.05 -30.82
N ALA A 7 -26.35 20.92 -29.48
CA ALA A 7 -25.70 19.86 -28.72
C ALA A 7 -24.15 19.84 -28.77
N GLU A 8 -23.51 20.82 -29.40
CA GLU A 8 -22.05 20.97 -29.36
C GLU A 8 -21.58 21.36 -27.96
N ILE A 9 -20.48 20.74 -27.50
CA ILE A 9 -19.82 21.06 -26.22
C ILE A 9 -18.49 21.75 -26.49
N ARG A 10 -18.20 22.82 -25.75
CA ARG A 10 -16.92 23.55 -25.80
C ARG A 10 -16.38 23.81 -24.40
N CYS A 11 -15.04 23.92 -24.29
CA CYS A 11 -14.40 24.49 -23.12
C CYS A 11 -14.64 26.01 -23.09
N PHE A 12 -14.90 26.55 -21.89
CA PHE A 12 -15.21 27.94 -21.67
C PHE A 12 -14.58 28.43 -20.36
N ALA A 13 -13.84 29.53 -20.42
CA ALA A 13 -13.11 30.06 -19.27
C ALA A 13 -13.94 30.95 -18.34
N GLY A 14 -15.14 31.39 -18.76
CA GLY A 14 -16.02 32.21 -17.94
C GLY A 14 -16.86 31.39 -16.96
N ASN A 15 -17.41 32.05 -15.93
CA ASN A 15 -18.18 31.42 -14.83
C ASN A 15 -19.71 31.45 -15.03
N TYR A 16 -20.20 31.85 -16.20
CA TYR A 16 -21.61 31.87 -16.57
C TYR A 16 -21.81 31.26 -17.96
N ALA A 17 -23.02 30.80 -18.28
CA ALA A 17 -23.32 30.37 -19.64
C ALA A 17 -23.67 31.58 -20.53
N PRO A 18 -23.00 31.78 -21.69
CA PRO A 18 -23.40 32.79 -22.66
C PRO A 18 -24.83 32.54 -23.19
N LYS A 19 -25.41 33.55 -23.84
CA LYS A 19 -26.72 33.41 -24.50
C LYS A 19 -26.69 32.22 -25.46
N TYR A 20 -27.73 31.39 -25.43
CA TYR A 20 -27.87 30.16 -26.24
C TYR A 20 -27.00 28.97 -25.83
N TRP A 21 -26.23 29.13 -24.75
CA TRP A 21 -25.43 28.08 -24.15
C TRP A 21 -25.93 27.78 -22.74
N ALA A 22 -25.56 26.62 -22.24
CA ALA A 22 -25.83 26.24 -20.85
C ALA A 22 -24.62 25.49 -20.28
N LEU A 23 -24.37 25.60 -18.97
CA LEU A 23 -23.28 24.84 -18.33
C LEU A 23 -23.61 23.33 -18.35
N CYS A 24 -22.60 22.49 -18.60
CA CYS A 24 -22.70 21.04 -18.46
C CYS A 24 -22.67 20.62 -16.98
N ALA A 25 -23.71 20.97 -16.24
CA ALA A 25 -23.84 20.76 -14.79
C ALA A 25 -25.02 19.84 -14.42
N GLY A 26 -25.47 18.96 -15.33
CA GLY A 26 -26.50 17.96 -15.03
C GLY A 26 -27.93 18.50 -14.89
N GLN A 27 -28.18 19.74 -15.35
CA GLN A 27 -29.48 20.39 -15.19
C GLN A 27 -30.59 19.70 -15.98
N THR A 28 -31.79 19.69 -15.39
CA THR A 28 -33.02 19.16 -16.01
C THR A 28 -33.61 20.18 -16.96
N MET A 29 -33.87 19.77 -18.20
CA MET A 29 -34.46 20.57 -19.26
C MET A 29 -35.91 20.17 -19.50
N ASN A 30 -36.78 21.15 -19.69
CA ASN A 30 -38.16 20.91 -20.09
C ASN A 30 -38.20 20.53 -21.58
N LEU A 31 -38.79 19.36 -21.87
CA LEU A 31 -38.89 18.83 -23.23
C LEU A 31 -39.72 19.75 -24.13
N SER A 32 -40.82 20.32 -23.63
CA SER A 32 -41.77 21.09 -24.47
C SER A 32 -41.14 22.33 -25.11
N THR A 33 -40.16 22.93 -24.45
CA THR A 33 -39.43 24.14 -24.91
C THR A 33 -38.08 23.83 -25.56
N ASN A 34 -37.59 22.58 -25.45
CA ASN A 34 -36.27 22.18 -25.95
C ASN A 34 -36.35 20.93 -26.84
N GLN A 35 -37.40 20.82 -27.66
CA GLN A 35 -37.67 19.63 -28.49
C GLN A 35 -36.52 19.30 -29.44
N ALA A 36 -35.91 20.32 -30.07
CA ALA A 36 -34.78 20.14 -30.97
C ALA A 36 -33.55 19.58 -30.24
N LEU A 37 -33.23 20.08 -29.05
CA LEU A 37 -32.11 19.56 -28.27
C LEU A 37 -32.40 18.14 -27.76
N PHE A 38 -33.64 17.85 -27.35
CA PHE A 38 -34.07 16.51 -26.96
C PHE A 38 -33.94 15.50 -28.10
N ALA A 39 -34.24 15.88 -29.34
CA ALA A 39 -34.09 15.00 -30.51
C ALA A 39 -32.63 14.57 -30.74
N LEU A 40 -31.64 15.30 -30.20
CA LEU A 40 -30.22 14.97 -30.27
C LEU A 40 -29.73 14.18 -29.06
N LEU A 41 -30.11 14.59 -27.84
CA LEU A 41 -29.59 14.01 -26.60
C LEU A 41 -30.41 12.84 -26.07
N GLY A 42 -31.72 12.81 -26.36
CA GLY A 42 -32.67 11.89 -25.75
C GLY A 42 -32.60 11.94 -24.22
N THR A 43 -32.61 10.76 -23.60
CA THR A 43 -32.48 10.56 -22.14
C THR A 43 -31.12 10.02 -21.74
N VAL A 44 -30.10 10.12 -22.60
CA VAL A 44 -28.75 9.57 -22.38
C VAL A 44 -28.14 10.02 -21.05
N TYR A 45 -28.39 11.27 -20.66
CA TYR A 45 -27.90 11.85 -19.40
C TYR A 45 -28.96 11.87 -18.27
N GLY A 46 -30.09 11.19 -18.49
CA GLY A 46 -31.22 11.08 -17.56
C GLY A 46 -32.44 11.91 -17.92
N GLY A 47 -33.41 11.91 -17.02
CA GLY A 47 -34.76 12.43 -17.23
C GLY A 47 -35.74 11.35 -17.63
N ASN A 48 -37.01 11.71 -17.78
CA ASN A 48 -38.09 10.74 -18.02
C ASN A 48 -38.46 10.55 -19.51
N GLY A 49 -37.90 11.35 -20.41
CA GLY A 49 -38.15 11.24 -21.85
C GLY A 49 -39.53 11.69 -22.33
N SER A 50 -40.43 12.06 -21.42
CA SER A 50 -41.80 12.49 -21.73
C SER A 50 -42.03 13.98 -21.43
N THR A 51 -41.55 14.45 -20.29
CA THR A 51 -41.67 15.87 -19.89
C THR A 51 -40.32 16.54 -19.71
N ASN A 52 -39.26 15.75 -19.49
CA ASN A 52 -37.92 16.27 -19.28
C ASN A 52 -36.82 15.31 -19.75
N PHE A 53 -35.65 15.90 -19.92
CA PHE A 53 -34.36 15.24 -20.12
C PHE A 53 -33.30 16.01 -19.33
N LYS A 54 -32.08 15.49 -19.25
CA LYS A 54 -30.96 16.17 -18.58
C LYS A 54 -29.84 16.50 -19.54
N LEU A 55 -29.09 17.56 -19.23
CA LEU A 55 -27.81 17.83 -19.86
C LEU A 55 -26.69 16.97 -19.23
N PRO A 56 -25.53 16.83 -19.88
CA PRO A 56 -24.36 16.21 -19.27
C PRO A 56 -23.96 16.91 -17.96
N ASP A 57 -23.46 16.13 -17.00
CA ASP A 57 -22.78 16.65 -15.81
C ASP A 57 -21.27 16.37 -15.94
N LEU A 58 -20.50 17.42 -16.27
CA LEU A 58 -19.06 17.33 -16.45
C LEU A 58 -18.28 17.93 -15.27
N ARG A 59 -18.97 18.27 -14.17
CA ARG A 59 -18.29 18.74 -12.95
C ARG A 59 -17.45 17.60 -12.37
N GLY A 60 -16.17 17.87 -12.10
CA GLY A 60 -15.21 16.88 -11.60
C GLY A 60 -14.86 15.76 -12.59
N ARG A 61 -15.24 15.89 -13.87
CA ARG A 61 -15.09 14.82 -14.87
C ARG A 61 -14.36 15.33 -16.10
N ILE A 62 -13.61 14.44 -16.74
CA ILE A 62 -12.95 14.70 -18.03
C ILE A 62 -13.70 13.90 -19.10
N PRO A 63 -14.16 14.52 -20.18
CA PRO A 63 -14.85 13.81 -21.26
C PRO A 63 -13.88 12.88 -22.01
N VAL A 64 -14.35 11.68 -22.32
CA VAL A 64 -13.63 10.66 -23.10
C VAL A 64 -14.44 10.35 -24.36
N GLY A 65 -13.76 10.12 -25.49
CA GLY A 65 -14.41 9.74 -26.74
C GLY A 65 -15.11 8.38 -26.64
N THR A 66 -16.30 8.28 -27.22
CA THR A 66 -17.06 7.02 -27.27
C THR A 66 -16.41 6.01 -28.21
N GLY A 67 -16.58 4.72 -27.92
CA GLY A 67 -16.07 3.61 -28.73
C GLY A 67 -15.10 2.71 -27.99
N THR A 68 -14.54 1.73 -28.69
CA THR A 68 -13.56 0.79 -28.14
C THR A 68 -12.15 1.35 -28.28
N SER A 69 -11.46 1.52 -27.16
CA SER A 69 -10.02 1.80 -27.16
C SER A 69 -9.25 0.51 -27.38
N GLN A 70 -8.57 0.37 -28.53
CA GLN A 70 -7.77 -0.83 -28.80
C GLN A 70 -6.62 -1.00 -27.79
N SER A 71 -6.05 0.10 -27.31
CA SER A 71 -4.94 0.04 -26.36
C SER A 71 -5.38 -0.36 -24.95
N LEU A 72 -6.61 -0.03 -24.55
CA LEU A 72 -7.13 -0.33 -23.21
C LEU A 72 -7.99 -1.59 -23.20
N GLY A 73 -8.48 -2.06 -24.35
CA GLY A 73 -9.48 -3.13 -24.44
C GLY A 73 -10.84 -2.75 -23.83
N LEU A 74 -11.06 -1.46 -23.55
CA LEU A 74 -12.28 -0.94 -22.94
C LEU A 74 -13.20 -0.31 -23.99
N THR A 75 -14.51 -0.48 -23.83
CA THR A 75 -15.54 0.17 -24.65
C THR A 75 -16.25 1.23 -23.82
N PHE A 76 -16.23 2.48 -24.30
CA PHE A 76 -16.93 3.60 -23.68
C PHE A 76 -18.23 3.89 -24.43
N THR A 77 -19.36 3.69 -23.76
CA THR A 77 -20.67 4.01 -24.34
C THR A 77 -21.04 5.47 -24.05
N LEU A 78 -21.83 6.09 -24.95
CA LEU A 78 -22.25 7.48 -24.77
C LEU A 78 -23.08 7.62 -23.49
N GLY A 79 -22.76 8.61 -22.66
CA GLY A 79 -23.43 8.83 -21.37
C GLY A 79 -22.95 7.93 -20.23
N GLN A 80 -22.03 6.99 -20.49
CA GLN A 80 -21.40 6.20 -19.44
C GLN A 80 -20.64 7.12 -18.48
N ILE A 81 -20.85 6.89 -17.18
CA ILE A 81 -20.05 7.47 -16.11
C ILE A 81 -19.07 6.39 -15.64
N GLY A 82 -17.81 6.76 -15.45
CA GLY A 82 -16.77 5.87 -14.97
C GLY A 82 -15.65 6.64 -14.26
N GLY A 83 -14.64 5.90 -13.79
CA GLY A 83 -13.58 6.42 -12.95
C GLY A 83 -13.97 6.49 -11.47
N GLU A 84 -13.01 6.84 -10.63
CA GLU A 84 -13.16 6.97 -9.18
C GLU A 84 -12.61 8.34 -8.75
N GLU A 85 -13.36 9.08 -7.94
CA GLU A 85 -12.90 10.36 -7.37
C GLU A 85 -11.86 10.14 -6.26
N ASN A 86 -11.98 9.01 -5.55
CA ASN A 86 -11.06 8.54 -4.53
C ASN A 86 -10.75 7.07 -4.78
N HIS A 87 -9.47 6.72 -4.85
CA HIS A 87 -9.00 5.35 -5.06
C HIS A 87 -8.10 4.93 -3.90
N THR A 88 -8.50 3.89 -3.18
CA THR A 88 -7.70 3.29 -2.10
C THR A 88 -6.93 2.12 -2.68
N LEU A 89 -5.60 2.21 -2.65
CA LEU A 89 -4.74 1.15 -3.18
C LEU A 89 -4.99 -0.19 -2.47
N ILE A 90 -5.18 -1.25 -3.25
CA ILE A 90 -5.18 -2.63 -2.75
C ILE A 90 -3.83 -3.31 -2.99
N THR A 91 -3.57 -4.44 -2.33
CA THR A 91 -2.28 -5.14 -2.41
C THR A 91 -1.87 -5.51 -3.83
N SER A 92 -2.82 -5.81 -4.72
CA SER A 92 -2.56 -6.13 -6.13
C SER A 92 -2.17 -4.91 -6.98
N GLU A 93 -2.38 -3.69 -6.49
CA GLU A 93 -2.00 -2.44 -7.17
C GLU A 93 -0.62 -1.95 -6.74
N MET A 94 -0.02 -2.58 -5.73
CA MET A 94 1.37 -2.36 -5.36
C MET A 94 2.29 -3.29 -6.17
N PRO A 95 3.39 -2.77 -6.75
CA PRO A 95 4.41 -3.63 -7.35
C PRO A 95 4.89 -4.69 -6.36
N GLN A 96 5.17 -5.89 -6.89
CA GLN A 96 5.77 -6.95 -6.08
C GLN A 96 7.08 -6.41 -5.49
N HIS A 97 7.15 -6.41 -4.16
CA HIS A 97 8.31 -6.01 -3.42
C HIS A 97 8.65 -7.06 -2.37
N THR A 98 9.90 -7.07 -1.92
CA THR A 98 10.36 -7.96 -0.88
C THR A 98 10.98 -7.14 0.24
N HIS A 99 10.88 -7.64 1.46
CA HIS A 99 11.61 -7.11 2.60
C HIS A 99 12.77 -8.05 2.85
N ALA A 100 13.97 -7.62 2.50
CA ALA A 100 15.18 -8.37 2.82
C ALA A 100 15.42 -8.31 4.33
N VAL A 101 15.30 -9.45 4.99
CA VAL A 101 15.65 -9.55 6.41
C VAL A 101 17.12 -9.95 6.49
N ALA A 102 17.96 -9.01 6.92
CA ALA A 102 19.31 -9.32 7.34
C ALA A 102 19.32 -9.60 8.85
N VAL A 103 19.32 -10.88 9.23
CA VAL A 103 19.61 -11.28 10.61
C VAL A 103 21.12 -11.19 10.80
N THR A 104 21.60 -10.04 11.26
CA THR A 104 22.99 -9.94 11.72
C THR A 104 23.00 -10.41 13.17
N GLN A 105 23.82 -11.43 13.49
CA GLN A 105 24.06 -11.75 14.90
C GLN A 105 24.66 -10.49 15.54
N GLY A 106 23.91 -9.83 16.42
CA GLY A 106 24.43 -8.68 17.16
C GLY A 106 25.69 -9.09 17.90
N THR A 107 26.59 -8.14 18.14
CA THR A 107 27.88 -8.32 18.87
C THR A 107 27.71 -8.70 20.35
N GLY A 108 26.52 -9.18 20.74
CA GLY A 108 26.19 -9.76 22.02
C GLY A 108 25.65 -11.18 21.85
N SER A 109 26.36 -12.04 21.10
CA SER A 109 26.19 -13.50 21.25
C SER A 109 26.04 -13.79 22.74
N PRO A 110 25.02 -14.56 23.18
CA PRO A 110 24.90 -14.87 24.59
C PRO A 110 26.22 -15.51 25.00
N ALA A 111 27.03 -14.77 25.76
CA ALA A 111 28.30 -15.28 26.25
C ALA A 111 27.93 -16.47 27.13
N VAL A 112 28.15 -17.68 26.62
CA VAL A 112 27.91 -18.91 27.36
C VAL A 112 28.98 -18.94 28.45
N SER A 113 28.63 -18.40 29.60
CA SER A 113 29.49 -18.41 30.78
C SER A 113 29.36 -19.78 31.43
N ILE A 114 30.32 -20.66 31.18
CA ILE A 114 30.39 -21.99 31.79
C ILE A 114 31.14 -21.85 33.12
N THR A 115 30.47 -22.20 34.21
CA THR A 115 31.11 -22.36 35.52
C THR A 115 31.42 -23.84 35.74
N LEU A 116 32.66 -24.17 36.13
CA LEU A 116 33.14 -25.53 36.40
C LEU A 116 33.57 -25.62 37.87
N ASN A 117 32.86 -26.36 38.73
CA ASN A 117 33.32 -26.53 40.12
C ASN A 117 34.46 -27.58 40.24
N GLY A 118 35.41 -27.28 41.11
CA GLY A 118 36.53 -28.17 41.46
C GLY A 118 36.70 -28.32 42.97
N SER A 119 37.76 -29.01 43.36
CA SER A 119 38.32 -29.05 44.70
C SER A 119 39.00 -27.71 45.03
N SER A 120 38.90 -27.29 46.29
CA SER A 120 39.65 -26.15 46.85
C SER A 120 41.07 -26.51 47.28
N SER A 121 41.49 -27.76 47.06
CA SER A 121 42.86 -28.21 47.33
C SER A 121 43.76 -27.90 46.15
N SER A 122 45.05 -27.65 46.39
CA SER A 122 46.04 -27.50 45.32
C SER A 122 46.18 -28.80 44.51
N GLY A 123 46.29 -28.66 43.19
CA GLY A 123 46.50 -29.80 42.30
C GLY A 123 47.83 -30.51 42.56
N ASN A 124 47.84 -31.83 42.41
CA ASN A 124 49.01 -32.67 42.70
C ASN A 124 49.21 -33.81 41.69
N THR A 125 48.44 -33.82 40.60
CA THR A 125 48.60 -34.76 39.49
C THR A 125 48.44 -34.04 38.15
N THR A 126 49.24 -34.44 37.17
CA THR A 126 49.11 -33.98 35.77
C THR A 126 48.25 -34.92 34.94
N ASN A 127 47.85 -36.07 35.48
CA ASN A 127 46.97 -37.03 34.82
C ASN A 127 45.50 -36.77 35.23
N PRO A 128 44.61 -36.45 34.28
CA PRO A 128 43.20 -36.20 34.56
C PRO A 128 42.39 -37.49 34.81
N ALA A 129 42.95 -38.67 34.52
CA ALA A 129 42.26 -39.92 34.71
C ALA A 129 41.84 -40.09 36.18
N ASN A 130 40.53 -40.11 36.41
CA ASN A 130 39.88 -40.17 37.72
C ASN A 130 40.11 -38.95 38.64
N ALA A 131 40.59 -37.82 38.14
CA ALA A 131 40.86 -36.63 38.93
C ALA A 131 39.73 -35.58 38.86
N LEU A 132 39.65 -34.70 39.88
CA LEU A 132 38.77 -33.52 39.91
C LEU A 132 39.57 -32.25 39.64
N SER A 133 38.95 -31.22 39.05
CA SER A 133 39.56 -29.89 38.88
C SER A 133 40.01 -29.31 40.23
N ALA A 134 41.14 -28.61 40.32
CA ALA A 134 41.73 -28.09 41.57
C ALA A 134 41.97 -26.56 41.50
N THR A 135 42.17 -25.89 42.64
CA THR A 135 42.62 -24.48 42.68
C THR A 135 44.12 -24.39 42.33
N ASP A 136 44.57 -23.23 41.86
CA ASP A 136 45.99 -23.00 41.60
C ASP A 136 46.82 -23.13 42.90
N ASP A 137 48.08 -23.53 42.78
CA ASP A 137 49.00 -23.68 43.91
C ASP A 137 49.64 -22.34 44.35
N SER A 138 49.11 -21.22 43.83
CA SER A 138 49.63 -19.85 43.99
C SER A 138 51.12 -19.68 43.65
N SER A 139 51.76 -20.69 43.04
CA SER A 139 53.22 -20.77 42.83
C SER A 139 53.60 -20.76 41.34
N GLY A 140 52.67 -20.41 40.46
CA GLY A 140 52.91 -20.17 39.04
C GLY A 140 53.01 -21.44 38.17
N ASN A 141 52.78 -22.63 38.73
CA ASN A 141 52.71 -23.90 37.99
C ASN A 141 51.28 -24.43 38.02
N ILE A 142 50.57 -24.40 36.89
CA ILE A 142 49.14 -24.74 36.88
C ILE A 142 48.93 -26.26 36.82
N VAL A 143 48.69 -26.89 37.96
CA VAL A 143 48.29 -28.30 38.08
C VAL A 143 46.79 -28.36 38.36
N PHE A 144 46.00 -28.82 37.38
CA PHE A 144 44.55 -28.69 37.41
C PHE A 144 43.80 -29.84 38.10
N PHE A 145 44.48 -30.87 38.59
CA PHE A 145 43.82 -32.15 38.92
C PHE A 145 44.22 -32.68 40.31
N ALA A 146 43.25 -33.18 41.09
CA ALA A 146 43.42 -33.84 42.39
C ALA A 146 43.49 -35.40 42.26
N PRO A 147 44.02 -36.17 43.23
CA PRO A 147 44.30 -37.61 43.09
C PRO A 147 43.06 -38.46 42.85
N SER A 148 43.23 -39.54 42.06
CA SER A 148 42.19 -40.51 41.66
C SER A 148 41.46 -41.26 42.79
N GLY A 149 42.01 -41.22 44.00
CA GLY A 149 41.48 -41.87 45.20
C GLY A 149 40.82 -40.92 46.20
N SER A 150 40.73 -39.62 45.88
CA SER A 150 40.06 -38.65 46.75
C SER A 150 38.57 -38.97 46.84
N THR A 151 37.95 -38.66 47.98
CA THR A 151 36.51 -38.87 48.15
C THR A 151 35.77 -38.12 47.04
N LYS A 152 35.02 -38.84 46.22
CA LYS A 152 34.18 -38.24 45.18
C LYS A 152 33.05 -37.49 45.89
N VAL A 153 33.22 -36.20 46.07
CA VAL A 153 32.15 -35.33 46.55
C VAL A 153 31.37 -34.91 45.31
N ALA A 154 30.05 -35.09 45.33
CA ALA A 154 29.22 -34.43 44.34
C ALA A 154 29.59 -32.95 44.38
N MET A 155 29.96 -32.36 43.24
CA MET A 155 29.94 -30.90 43.21
C MET A 155 28.54 -30.50 43.68
N ALA A 156 28.43 -29.46 44.52
CA ALA A 156 27.14 -29.02 45.02
C ALA A 156 26.13 -28.90 43.86
N PRO A 157 24.83 -29.22 44.05
CA PRO A 157 23.83 -29.00 43.01
C PRO A 157 24.01 -27.61 42.35
N ASN A 158 23.89 -27.54 41.03
CA ASN A 158 24.25 -26.38 40.18
C ASN A 158 25.74 -26.25 39.80
N SER A 159 26.49 -27.34 39.78
CA SER A 159 27.94 -27.27 39.61
C SER A 159 28.49 -27.01 38.22
N VAL A 160 27.69 -27.36 37.21
CA VAL A 160 27.70 -26.78 35.89
C VAL A 160 26.24 -26.56 35.53
N THR A 161 25.77 -25.33 35.68
CA THR A 161 24.49 -24.91 35.09
C THR A 161 24.76 -24.12 33.83
N VAL A 162 24.31 -24.65 32.70
CA VAL A 162 24.08 -23.86 31.51
C VAL A 162 22.58 -23.52 31.52
N SER A 163 22.27 -22.26 31.81
CA SER A 163 20.90 -21.73 31.75
C SER A 163 20.85 -20.66 30.65
N ASN A 164 19.69 -20.51 30.00
CA ASN A 164 19.52 -19.65 28.80
C ASN A 164 20.38 -20.06 27.58
N LEU A 165 20.44 -21.36 27.25
CA LEU A 165 20.84 -21.73 25.89
C LEU A 165 19.75 -21.22 24.94
N VAL A 166 19.99 -20.08 24.32
CA VAL A 166 19.06 -19.47 23.36
C VAL A 166 19.14 -20.28 22.06
N SER A 167 18.52 -21.47 22.04
CA SER A 167 18.17 -22.16 20.80
C SER A 167 16.91 -21.51 20.23
N GLY A 168 17.02 -20.24 19.86
CA GLY A 168 15.95 -19.49 19.24
C GLY A 168 16.53 -18.73 18.07
N VAL A 169 16.13 -19.12 16.85
CA VAL A 169 16.23 -18.21 15.71
C VAL A 169 15.60 -16.88 16.15
N PRO A 170 16.24 -15.72 15.96
CA PRO A 170 15.65 -14.44 16.32
C PRO A 170 14.24 -14.37 15.74
N GLY A 171 13.24 -14.03 16.57
CA GLY A 171 11.89 -13.81 16.08
C GLY A 171 11.91 -12.66 15.07
N VAL A 172 11.85 -12.99 13.79
CA VAL A 172 11.76 -12.00 12.72
C VAL A 172 10.29 -11.73 12.47
N THR A 173 9.78 -10.61 12.96
CA THR A 173 8.45 -10.12 12.60
C THR A 173 8.61 -9.06 11.51
N ILE A 174 8.23 -9.40 10.28
CA ILE A 174 8.07 -8.43 9.20
C ILE A 174 6.66 -7.85 9.35
N GLY A 175 6.57 -6.61 9.83
CA GLY A 175 5.29 -5.90 9.87
C GLY A 175 4.81 -5.55 8.45
N THR A 176 3.51 -5.29 8.31
CA THR A 176 2.98 -4.66 7.10
C THR A 176 3.57 -3.25 6.97
N ALA A 177 4.30 -3.00 5.89
CA ALA A 177 4.79 -1.68 5.53
C ALA A 177 3.81 -1.01 4.56
N GLY A 178 3.50 0.26 4.82
CA GLY A 178 2.48 1.02 4.08
C GLY A 178 1.20 1.16 4.90
N ALA A 179 0.68 2.38 4.96
CA ALA A 179 -0.53 2.69 5.73
C ALA A 179 -1.83 2.50 4.90
N THR A 180 -1.74 1.92 3.70
CA THR A 180 -2.86 1.79 2.74
C THR A 180 -3.63 3.11 2.55
N GLN A 181 -2.90 4.22 2.60
CA GLN A 181 -3.50 5.54 2.47
C GLN A 181 -3.76 5.81 0.99
N ALA A 182 -4.95 6.31 0.69
CA ALA A 182 -5.25 6.80 -0.65
C ALA A 182 -4.26 7.91 -1.03
N HIS A 183 -3.79 7.88 -2.27
CA HIS A 183 -3.03 8.97 -2.86
C HIS A 183 -3.84 9.61 -4.00
N SER A 184 -3.61 10.89 -4.26
CA SER A 184 -4.21 11.51 -5.44
C SER A 184 -3.53 10.98 -6.69
N ASN A 185 -4.31 10.37 -7.59
CA ASN A 185 -3.87 9.99 -8.94
C ASN A 185 -4.30 11.03 -9.99
N LEU A 186 -4.58 12.26 -9.56
CA LEU A 186 -5.01 13.33 -10.46
C LEU A 186 -3.79 13.84 -11.24
N GLN A 187 -3.87 13.79 -12.57
CA GLN A 187 -2.95 14.53 -13.43
C GLN A 187 -3.04 16.04 -13.14
N PRO A 188 -1.94 16.81 -13.31
CA PRO A 188 -2.00 18.27 -13.24
C PRO A 188 -3.13 18.82 -14.11
N LEU A 189 -3.98 19.66 -13.54
CA LEU A 189 -5.20 20.11 -14.19
C LEU A 189 -5.42 21.62 -14.01
N ALA A 190 -6.01 22.24 -15.02
CA ALA A 190 -6.57 23.57 -14.97
C ALA A 190 -8.06 23.45 -15.30
N VAL A 191 -8.93 23.87 -14.39
CA VAL A 191 -10.38 23.64 -14.52
C VAL A 191 -11.00 24.74 -15.37
N LEU A 192 -11.66 24.33 -16.46
CA LEU A 192 -12.51 25.18 -17.29
C LEU A 192 -13.95 24.70 -17.17
N ASN A 193 -14.90 25.57 -17.48
CA ASN A 193 -16.29 25.17 -17.62
C ASN A 193 -16.51 24.49 -18.97
N TYR A 194 -17.38 23.50 -19.00
CA TYR A 194 -17.95 22.98 -20.24
C TYR A 194 -19.31 23.61 -20.45
N ILE A 195 -19.54 24.14 -21.66
CA ILE A 195 -20.83 24.67 -22.08
C ILE A 195 -21.36 23.88 -23.27
N ILE A 196 -22.68 23.69 -23.31
CA ILE A 196 -23.40 23.02 -24.40
C ILE A 196 -24.33 24.02 -25.11
N CYS A 197 -24.34 24.00 -26.44
CA CYS A 197 -25.23 24.83 -27.23
C CYS A 197 -26.67 24.28 -27.16
N VAL A 198 -27.56 25.06 -26.53
CA VAL A 198 -28.97 24.69 -26.34
C VAL A 198 -29.88 25.28 -27.43
N GLN A 199 -29.42 26.33 -28.11
CA GLN A 199 -30.11 26.97 -29.24
C GLN A 199 -29.09 27.29 -30.34
N GLY A 200 -29.10 26.51 -31.41
CA GLY A 200 -28.09 26.56 -32.46
C GLY A 200 -28.56 25.93 -33.76
N VAL A 201 -27.67 25.86 -34.75
CA VAL A 201 -27.95 25.19 -36.02
C VAL A 201 -28.13 23.69 -35.75
N PHE A 202 -29.27 23.13 -36.17
CA PHE A 202 -29.53 21.70 -36.01
C PHE A 202 -28.63 20.90 -36.97
N PRO A 203 -27.87 19.89 -36.50
CA PRO A 203 -26.96 19.14 -37.34
C PRO A 203 -27.71 18.22 -38.32
N SER A 204 -27.30 18.19 -39.58
CA SER A 204 -27.77 17.21 -40.57
C SER A 204 -27.09 15.87 -40.33
N ARG A 205 -27.85 14.77 -40.43
CA ARG A 205 -27.27 13.42 -40.44
C ARG A 205 -26.70 13.14 -41.84
N ASN A 206 -25.49 12.60 -41.89
CA ASN A 206 -24.87 12.07 -43.12
C ASN A 206 -25.31 10.62 -43.36
#